data_AF-A0A4S4BUF9-F1
#
_entry.id   AF-A0A4S4BUF9-F1
#
_cell.length_a   1.000
_cell.length_b   1.000
_cell.length_c   1.000
_cell.angle_alpha   90.00
_cell.angle_beta   90.00
_cell.angle_gamma   90.00
#
_symmetry.space_group_name_H-M   'P 1'
#
loop_
_entity.id
_entity.type
_entity.pdbx_description
1 polymer ?
#
loop_
_entity_poly.entity_id
_entity_poly.type
_entity_poly.pdbx_seq_one_letter_code
_entity_poly.pdbx_strand_id
1 'polypeptide(L)'
;MVSGIILAGGAGGGMRTRNRALLPYEGERILDRQIRLMSELCREIVVVTGAPKSYLPVVSPPVRIVSDYMPGRGALGGLAAGLSLAQQRYAWVVGSDMPKLSPAAARLMLTRLSDHLDAVWPSDGDGPHPLHGLYDCECAPRVAAMVEEGRASLADLPRRLRWGEVSASEFSQHGISFDFVETVRGTKAHAGPLGGGAAAGATGGVSGGATGGSTEDMAENMTENMTRGMMQGAAEGATESITEGIPQGMAEMWRAETQSIRV
;
A
#
# COMPACT_ATOMS: atom_id res chain seq x y z
N MET A 1 3.84 -22.21 0.17
CA MET A 1 4.55 -21.51 -0.93
C MET A 1 3.75 -20.26 -1.27
N VAL A 2 4.39 -19.20 -1.79
CA VAL A 2 3.80 -17.85 -1.93
C VAL A 2 3.99 -17.34 -3.37
N SER A 3 3.00 -16.63 -3.90
CA SER A 3 3.10 -15.84 -5.14
C SER A 3 3.51 -14.40 -4.80
N GLY A 4 4.44 -13.82 -5.54
CA GLY A 4 4.73 -12.39 -5.45
C GLY A 4 3.83 -11.62 -6.40
N ILE A 5 3.19 -10.55 -5.92
CA ILE A 5 2.37 -9.66 -6.76
C ILE A 5 2.90 -8.23 -6.61
N ILE A 6 3.39 -7.67 -7.71
CA ILE A 6 3.84 -6.27 -7.79
C ILE A 6 2.75 -5.48 -8.51
N LEU A 7 2.09 -4.56 -7.79
CA LEU A 7 1.10 -3.66 -8.35
C LEU A 7 1.80 -2.48 -9.04
N ALA A 8 2.02 -2.65 -10.33
CA ALA A 8 2.70 -1.70 -11.21
C ALA A 8 1.69 -0.88 -12.05
N GLY A 9 0.53 -0.60 -11.44
CA GLY A 9 -0.53 0.25 -11.96
C GLY A 9 -0.88 1.33 -10.94
N GLY A 10 -0.69 2.60 -11.34
CA GLY A 10 -1.05 3.77 -10.56
C GLY A 10 -1.34 4.93 -11.52
N ALA A 11 -2.18 5.88 -11.10
CA ALA A 11 -2.75 6.98 -11.88
C ALA A 11 -1.70 8.02 -12.34
N GLY A 12 -0.70 7.58 -13.09
CA GLY A 12 0.20 8.40 -13.89
C GLY A 12 -0.21 8.40 -15.35
N GLY A 13 -1.51 8.30 -15.65
CA GLY A 13 -2.07 8.19 -17.01
C GLY A 13 -1.86 9.40 -17.92
N GLY A 14 -0.98 10.33 -17.54
CA GLY A 14 -0.46 11.35 -18.44
C GLY A 14 0.87 10.89 -19.03
N MET A 15 1.13 11.25 -20.29
CA MET A 15 2.40 11.03 -21.01
C MET A 15 3.66 11.57 -20.28
N ARG A 16 3.48 12.25 -19.14
CA ARG A 16 4.51 12.95 -18.34
C ARG A 16 4.88 12.26 -17.03
N THR A 17 4.14 11.26 -16.55
CA THR A 17 4.45 10.59 -15.28
C THR A 17 5.38 9.40 -15.52
N ARG A 18 6.61 9.49 -15.00
CA ARG A 18 7.56 8.38 -15.08
C ARG A 18 7.00 7.16 -14.35
N ASN A 19 7.13 6.01 -14.98
CA ASN A 19 6.82 4.72 -14.37
C ASN A 19 7.71 4.52 -13.14
N ARG A 20 7.13 4.64 -11.93
CA ARG A 20 7.88 4.58 -10.67
C ARG A 20 8.65 3.27 -10.51
N ALA A 21 8.07 2.16 -10.96
CA ALA A 21 8.71 0.84 -10.95
C ALA A 21 10.05 0.82 -11.73
N LEU A 22 10.18 1.66 -12.76
CA LEU A 22 11.36 1.72 -13.63
C LEU A 22 12.36 2.81 -13.22
N LEU A 23 12.09 3.54 -12.12
CA LEU A 23 13.04 4.52 -11.60
C LEU A 23 14.27 3.81 -11.00
N PRO A 24 15.46 4.39 -11.12
CA PRO A 24 16.63 3.91 -10.41
C PRO A 24 16.54 4.25 -8.93
N TYR A 25 16.95 3.30 -8.10
CA TYR A 25 17.10 3.40 -6.66
C TYR A 25 18.41 2.69 -6.28
N GLU A 26 19.37 3.42 -5.72
CA GLU A 26 20.69 2.89 -5.33
C GLU A 26 21.42 2.13 -6.47
N GLY A 27 21.25 2.58 -7.72
CA GLY A 27 21.91 1.97 -8.89
C GLY A 27 21.19 0.78 -9.53
N GLU A 28 20.06 0.33 -8.97
CA GLU A 28 19.20 -0.74 -9.51
C GLU A 28 17.80 -0.17 -9.82
N ARG A 29 17.06 -0.71 -10.80
CA ARG A 29 15.65 -0.30 -10.97
C ARG A 29 14.82 -0.83 -9.80
N ILE A 30 13.85 -0.05 -9.32
CA ILE A 30 12.96 -0.50 -8.23
C ILE A 30 12.38 -1.88 -8.54
N LEU A 31 11.87 -2.09 -9.76
CA LEU A 31 11.30 -3.37 -10.18
C LEU A 31 12.29 -4.54 -10.08
N ASP A 32 13.53 -4.37 -10.55
CA ASP A 32 14.54 -5.45 -10.50
C ASP A 32 14.85 -5.82 -9.06
N ARG A 33 14.99 -4.80 -8.21
CA ARG A 33 15.22 -4.96 -6.78
C ARG A 33 14.08 -5.72 -6.11
N GLN A 34 12.83 -5.34 -6.42
CA GLN A 34 11.64 -6.02 -5.91
C GLN A 34 11.60 -7.48 -6.37
N ILE A 35 11.84 -7.76 -7.66
CA ILE A 35 11.88 -9.13 -8.19
C ILE A 35 12.93 -9.96 -7.46
N ARG A 36 14.14 -9.42 -7.28
CA ARG A 36 15.24 -10.11 -6.59
C ARG A 36 14.87 -10.45 -5.14
N LEU A 37 14.34 -9.49 -4.39
CA LEU A 37 13.94 -9.68 -2.98
C LEU A 37 12.77 -10.66 -2.86
N MET A 38 11.76 -10.54 -3.72
CA MET A 38 10.62 -11.45 -3.73
C MET A 38 11.00 -12.88 -4.09
N SER A 39 12.03 -13.08 -4.92
CA SER A 39 12.51 -14.41 -5.32
C SER A 39 13.07 -15.24 -4.16
N GLU A 40 13.37 -14.64 -3.01
CA GLU A 40 13.79 -15.36 -1.80
C GLU A 40 12.66 -16.17 -1.15
N LEU A 41 11.40 -15.80 -1.41
CA LEU A 41 10.22 -16.40 -0.79
C LEU A 41 9.20 -16.90 -1.81
N CYS A 42 9.08 -16.19 -2.93
CA CYS A 42 8.02 -16.40 -3.90
C CYS A 42 8.46 -17.38 -4.99
N ARG A 43 7.62 -18.38 -5.27
CA ARG A 43 7.87 -19.36 -6.35
C ARG A 43 7.61 -18.78 -7.73
N GLU A 44 6.73 -17.79 -7.78
CA GLU A 44 6.43 -17.01 -8.97
C GLU A 44 6.26 -15.54 -8.59
N ILE A 45 6.45 -14.66 -9.56
CA ILE A 45 6.26 -13.23 -9.40
C ILE A 45 5.41 -12.74 -10.57
N VAL A 46 4.40 -11.94 -10.24
CA VAL A 46 3.43 -11.37 -11.17
C VAL A 46 3.51 -9.85 -11.09
N VAL A 47 3.79 -9.22 -12.23
CA VAL A 47 3.73 -7.76 -12.37
C VAL A 47 2.36 -7.42 -12.97
N VAL A 48 1.51 -6.77 -12.18
CA VAL A 48 0.17 -6.35 -12.62
C VAL A 48 0.21 -4.92 -13.10
N THR A 49 -0.22 -4.64 -14.32
CA THR A 49 -0.11 -3.30 -14.91
C THR A 49 -1.14 -3.03 -15.99
N GLY A 50 -1.56 -1.77 -16.14
CA GLY A 50 -2.34 -1.31 -17.29
C GLY A 50 -1.50 -1.04 -18.55
N ALA A 51 -0.16 -1.09 -18.45
CA ALA A 51 0.75 -0.76 -19.56
C ALA A 51 1.82 -1.87 -19.77
N PRO A 52 1.44 -3.10 -20.15
CA PRO A 52 2.34 -4.25 -20.22
C PRO A 52 3.56 -4.04 -21.14
N LYS A 53 3.39 -3.26 -22.22
CA LYS A 53 4.49 -2.94 -23.17
C LYS A 53 5.69 -2.28 -22.50
N SER A 54 5.49 -1.52 -21.43
CA SER A 54 6.57 -0.87 -20.68
C SER A 54 7.46 -1.86 -19.92
N TYR A 55 6.95 -3.07 -19.66
CA TYR A 55 7.61 -4.09 -18.84
C TYR A 55 8.21 -5.22 -19.66
N LEU A 56 7.72 -5.46 -20.89
CA LEU A 56 8.25 -6.50 -21.78
C LEU A 56 9.78 -6.45 -22.00
N PRO A 57 10.43 -5.28 -22.14
CA PRO A 57 11.88 -5.23 -22.37
C PRO A 57 12.72 -5.47 -21.10
N VAL A 58 12.09 -5.45 -19.92
CA VAL A 58 12.79 -5.38 -18.63
C VAL A 58 12.49 -6.58 -17.72
N VAL A 59 11.34 -7.22 -17.92
CA VAL A 59 10.92 -8.42 -17.20
C VAL A 59 11.23 -9.64 -18.04
N SER A 60 11.79 -10.67 -17.42
CA SER A 60 12.11 -11.96 -18.05
C SER A 60 11.55 -13.13 -17.23
N PRO A 61 11.35 -14.31 -17.84
CA PRO A 61 10.89 -15.50 -17.12
C PRO A 61 11.77 -15.82 -15.90
N PRO A 62 11.20 -16.33 -14.79
CA PRO A 62 9.83 -16.82 -14.63
C PRO A 62 8.79 -15.75 -14.24
N VAL A 63 9.12 -14.46 -14.31
CA VAL A 63 8.19 -13.37 -13.94
C VAL A 63 7.11 -13.22 -15.02
N ARG A 64 5.85 -13.18 -14.59
CA ARG A 64 4.68 -13.01 -15.47
C ARG A 64 4.24 -11.56 -15.47
N ILE A 65 3.85 -11.04 -16.62
CA ILE A 65 3.16 -9.75 -16.72
C ILE A 65 1.68 -10.03 -16.90
N VAL A 66 0.85 -9.48 -16.03
CA VAL A 66 -0.61 -9.56 -16.09
C VAL A 66 -1.15 -8.17 -16.38
N SER A 67 -2.01 -8.09 -17.40
CA SER A 67 -2.73 -6.84 -17.67
C SER A 67 -3.84 -6.66 -16.64
N ASP A 68 -3.91 -5.45 -16.07
CA ASP A 68 -5.09 -5.04 -15.32
C ASP A 68 -6.27 -4.94 -16.31
N TYR A 69 -7.18 -5.90 -16.22
CA TYR A 69 -8.35 -6.02 -17.10
C TYR A 69 -9.60 -5.35 -16.51
N MET A 70 -9.45 -4.57 -15.43
CA MET A 70 -10.53 -3.79 -14.81
C MET A 70 -10.25 -2.29 -14.97
N PRO A 71 -10.57 -1.70 -16.14
CA PRO A 71 -10.21 -0.32 -16.47
C PRO A 71 -10.73 0.70 -15.46
N GLY A 72 -9.89 1.66 -15.08
CA GLY A 72 -10.29 2.78 -14.21
C GLY A 72 -10.52 2.40 -12.74
N ARG A 73 -10.09 1.21 -12.31
CA ARG A 73 -10.28 0.72 -10.93
C ARG A 73 -9.04 0.85 -10.04
N GLY A 74 -8.00 1.52 -10.55
CA GLY A 74 -6.78 1.84 -9.82
C GLY A 74 -6.10 0.61 -9.22
N ALA A 75 -5.41 0.80 -8.10
CA ALA A 75 -4.67 -0.27 -7.43
C ALA A 75 -5.59 -1.40 -6.90
N LEU A 76 -6.87 -1.13 -6.65
CA LEU A 76 -7.83 -2.16 -6.24
C LEU A 76 -8.14 -3.14 -7.39
N GLY A 77 -8.28 -2.64 -8.62
CA GLY A 77 -8.39 -3.46 -9.83
C GLY A 77 -7.16 -4.33 -10.04
N GLY A 78 -5.96 -3.74 -9.91
CA GLY A 78 -4.70 -4.46 -9.95
C GLY A 78 -4.58 -5.55 -8.87
N LEU A 79 -5.00 -5.26 -7.64
CA LEU A 79 -5.03 -6.25 -6.55
C LEU A 79 -5.94 -7.43 -6.89
N ALA A 80 -7.18 -7.17 -7.33
CA ALA A 80 -8.13 -8.22 -7.69
C ALA A 80 -7.62 -9.07 -8.87
N ALA A 81 -7.06 -8.46 -9.91
CA ALA A 81 -6.47 -9.17 -11.05
C ALA A 81 -5.26 -10.02 -10.63
N GLY A 82 -4.39 -9.49 -9.77
CA GLY A 82 -3.23 -10.20 -9.25
C GLY A 82 -3.62 -11.43 -8.42
N LEU A 83 -4.51 -11.25 -7.44
CA LEU A 83 -4.96 -12.34 -6.57
C LEU A 83 -5.67 -13.45 -7.36
N SER A 84 -6.52 -13.07 -8.34
CA SER A 84 -7.26 -14.04 -9.16
C SER A 84 -6.37 -14.88 -10.08
N LEU A 85 -5.17 -14.39 -10.40
CA LEU A 85 -4.22 -15.05 -11.32
C LEU A 85 -2.99 -15.61 -10.60
N ALA A 86 -2.93 -15.52 -9.27
CA ALA A 86 -1.91 -16.15 -8.46
C ALA A 86 -2.03 -17.69 -8.55
N GLN A 87 -0.90 -18.38 -8.65
CA GLN A 87 -0.81 -19.83 -8.74
C GLN A 87 -0.55 -20.50 -7.38
N GLN A 88 -0.33 -19.71 -6.34
CA GLN A 88 -0.19 -20.19 -4.97
C GLN A 88 -1.37 -19.75 -4.13
N ARG A 89 -1.65 -20.48 -3.05
CA ARG A 89 -2.71 -20.11 -2.09
C ARG A 89 -2.48 -18.74 -1.47
N TYR A 90 -1.23 -18.42 -1.14
CA TYR A 90 -0.89 -17.16 -0.50
C TYR A 90 -0.16 -16.23 -1.47
N ALA A 91 -0.42 -14.93 -1.37
CA ALA A 91 0.25 -13.92 -2.15
C ALA A 91 0.86 -12.82 -1.28
N TRP A 92 2.12 -12.48 -1.53
CA TRP A 92 2.75 -11.28 -1.01
C TRP A 92 2.55 -10.15 -2.02
N VAL A 93 1.73 -9.17 -1.65
CA VAL A 93 1.37 -8.04 -2.51
C VAL A 93 2.16 -6.81 -2.11
N VAL A 94 2.78 -6.15 -3.10
CA VAL A 94 3.58 -4.94 -2.90
C VAL A 94 3.22 -3.83 -3.89
N GLY A 95 3.30 -2.58 -3.43
CA GLY A 95 3.27 -1.40 -4.29
C GLY A 95 4.55 -1.25 -5.12
N SER A 96 4.46 -0.71 -6.32
CA SER A 96 5.63 -0.55 -7.23
C SER A 96 6.58 0.60 -6.87
N ASP A 97 6.27 1.40 -5.87
CA ASP A 97 7.09 2.50 -5.37
C ASP A 97 7.77 2.21 -4.02
N MET A 98 7.74 0.95 -3.57
CA MET A 98 8.38 0.48 -2.32
C MET A 98 9.68 -0.31 -2.61
N PRO A 99 10.86 0.33 -2.65
CA PRO A 99 12.11 -0.33 -3.03
C PRO A 99 12.77 -1.17 -1.93
N LYS A 100 12.35 -0.99 -0.67
CA LYS A 100 12.99 -1.57 0.51
C LYS A 100 12.29 -2.83 1.03
N LEU A 101 11.69 -3.61 0.13
CA LEU A 101 10.93 -4.81 0.52
C LEU A 101 11.73 -5.71 1.46
N SER A 102 11.05 -6.26 2.47
CA SER A 102 11.68 -7.15 3.45
C SER A 102 11.14 -8.58 3.33
N PRO A 103 11.91 -9.53 2.76
CA PRO A 103 11.55 -10.95 2.75
C PRO A 103 11.39 -11.52 4.17
N ALA A 104 12.14 -10.98 5.14
CA ALA A 104 11.99 -11.34 6.55
C ALA A 104 10.64 -10.89 7.11
N ALA A 105 10.20 -9.67 6.81
CA ALA A 105 8.88 -9.18 7.19
C ALA A 105 7.77 -10.04 6.57
N ALA A 106 7.89 -10.35 5.27
CA ALA A 106 6.95 -11.21 4.55
C ALA A 106 6.86 -12.61 5.17
N ARG A 107 8.00 -13.20 5.57
CA ARG A 107 8.03 -14.48 6.30
C ARG A 107 7.32 -14.39 7.65
N LEU A 108 7.55 -13.33 8.44
CA LEU A 108 6.86 -13.14 9.71
C LEU A 108 5.35 -13.01 9.52
N MET A 109 4.90 -12.17 8.58
CA MET A 109 3.48 -12.03 8.28
C MET A 109 2.85 -13.35 7.81
N LEU A 110 3.58 -14.15 7.02
CA LEU A 110 3.11 -15.45 6.56
C LEU A 110 2.86 -16.42 7.73
N THR A 111 3.66 -16.38 8.81
CA THR A 111 3.40 -17.24 9.99
C THR A 111 2.15 -16.84 10.78
N ARG A 112 1.66 -15.62 10.57
CA ARG A 112 0.45 -15.09 11.21
C ARG A 112 -0.81 -15.29 10.37
N LEU A 113 -0.66 -15.59 9.08
CA LEU A 113 -1.78 -15.84 8.20
C LEU A 113 -2.39 -17.20 8.55
N SER A 114 -3.65 -17.19 8.98
CA SER A 114 -4.41 -18.37 9.41
C SER A 114 -5.67 -18.51 8.55
N ASP A 115 -6.28 -19.70 8.54
CA ASP A 115 -7.38 -20.05 7.61
C ASP A 115 -8.63 -19.17 7.72
N HIS A 116 -8.77 -18.34 8.77
CA HIS A 116 -9.91 -17.43 8.95
C HIS A 116 -9.61 -15.98 8.54
N LEU A 117 -8.37 -15.68 8.16
CA LEU A 117 -7.94 -14.36 7.72
C LEU A 117 -7.84 -14.31 6.20
N ASP A 118 -8.36 -13.23 5.63
CA ASP A 118 -8.21 -12.90 4.22
C ASP A 118 -6.81 -12.29 3.97
N ALA A 119 -6.22 -11.62 4.97
CA ALA A 119 -4.90 -11.00 4.87
C ALA A 119 -4.19 -10.82 6.22
N VAL A 120 -2.88 -10.56 6.18
CA VAL A 120 -2.07 -10.04 7.28
C VAL A 120 -1.29 -8.85 6.78
N TRP A 121 -1.33 -7.73 7.50
CA TRP A 121 -0.69 -6.48 7.11
C TRP A 121 0.28 -5.97 8.17
N PRO A 122 1.35 -5.29 7.73
CA PRO A 122 2.14 -4.46 8.61
C PRO A 122 1.33 -3.23 9.01
N SER A 123 1.51 -2.75 10.23
CA SER A 123 0.86 -1.55 10.76
C SER A 123 1.80 -0.69 11.61
N ASP A 124 1.54 0.60 11.61
CA ASP A 124 2.16 1.58 12.50
C ASP A 124 1.11 2.59 12.99
N GLY A 125 1.56 3.74 13.53
CA GLY A 125 0.67 4.80 14.02
C GLY A 125 -0.22 5.41 12.95
N ASP A 126 0.11 5.26 11.67
CA ASP A 126 -0.69 5.75 10.55
C ASP A 126 -1.73 4.72 10.06
N GLY A 127 -1.67 3.49 10.58
CA GLY A 127 -2.60 2.41 10.31
C GLY A 127 -1.98 1.25 9.51
N PRO A 128 -2.81 0.39 8.90
CA PRO A 128 -2.32 -0.75 8.14
C PRO A 128 -1.74 -0.33 6.79
N HIS A 129 -0.80 -1.14 6.28
CA HIS A 129 -0.16 -0.99 4.98
C HIS A 129 -0.50 -2.17 4.04
N PRO A 130 -1.70 -2.18 3.40
CA PRO A 130 -2.17 -3.32 2.61
C PRO A 130 -1.29 -3.63 1.37
N LEU A 131 -0.56 -2.62 0.88
CA LEU A 131 0.37 -2.74 -0.24
C LEU A 131 1.78 -3.16 0.18
N HIS A 132 1.91 -3.78 1.35
CA HIS A 132 3.02 -4.64 1.71
C HIS A 132 2.50 -5.88 2.47
N GLY A 133 1.31 -6.36 2.09
CA GLY A 133 0.55 -7.37 2.80
C GLY A 133 0.73 -8.80 2.30
N LEU A 134 0.47 -9.78 3.17
CA LEU A 134 0.22 -11.17 2.80
C LEU A 134 -1.28 -11.41 2.70
N TYR A 135 -1.73 -12.10 1.65
CA TYR A 135 -3.14 -12.36 1.37
C TYR A 135 -3.36 -13.86 1.17
N ASP A 136 -4.51 -14.36 1.62
CA ASP A 136 -5.07 -15.61 1.10
C ASP A 136 -5.78 -15.30 -0.22
N CYS A 137 -5.40 -15.98 -1.31
CA CYS A 137 -5.97 -15.75 -2.63
C CYS A 137 -7.45 -16.13 -2.71
N GLU A 138 -7.98 -16.90 -1.74
CA GLU A 138 -9.42 -17.13 -1.59
C GLU A 138 -10.21 -15.83 -1.33
N CYS A 139 -9.57 -14.73 -0.92
CA CYS A 139 -10.23 -13.44 -0.81
C CYS A 139 -10.45 -12.72 -2.15
N ALA A 140 -9.91 -13.23 -3.27
CA ALA A 140 -10.00 -12.60 -4.59
C ALA A 140 -11.45 -12.25 -5.02
N PRO A 141 -12.47 -13.12 -4.85
CA PRO A 141 -13.85 -12.76 -5.18
C PRO A 141 -14.40 -11.59 -4.35
N ARG A 142 -13.96 -11.46 -3.09
CA ARG A 142 -14.38 -10.35 -2.21
C ARG A 142 -13.76 -9.03 -2.67
N VAL A 143 -12.49 -9.04 -3.06
CA VAL A 143 -11.84 -7.86 -3.64
C VAL A 143 -12.46 -7.51 -5.00
N ALA A 144 -12.78 -8.50 -5.84
CA ALA A 144 -13.46 -8.28 -7.11
C ALA A 144 -14.84 -7.63 -6.93
N ALA A 145 -15.64 -8.10 -5.96
CA ALA A 145 -16.91 -7.48 -5.64
C ALA A 145 -16.77 -6.00 -5.23
N MET A 146 -15.73 -5.66 -4.45
CA MET A 146 -15.42 -4.25 -4.13
C MET A 146 -15.12 -3.42 -5.38
N VAL A 147 -14.40 -3.99 -6.35
CA VAL A 147 -14.11 -3.33 -7.63
C VAL A 147 -15.38 -3.10 -8.44
N GLU A 148 -16.30 -4.06 -8.46
CA GLU A 148 -17.58 -3.98 -9.17
C GLU A 148 -18.53 -2.92 -8.58
N GLU A 149 -18.53 -2.73 -7.26
CA GLU A 149 -19.27 -1.63 -6.59
C GLU A 149 -18.87 -0.25 -7.11
N GLY A 150 -17.65 -0.13 -7.65
CA GLY A 150 -17.15 1.02 -8.38
C GLY A 150 -16.87 2.29 -7.57
N ARG A 151 -17.15 2.26 -6.27
CA ARG A 151 -16.88 3.34 -5.30
C ARG A 151 -15.85 2.95 -4.24
N ALA A 152 -15.40 1.69 -4.22
CA ALA A 152 -14.42 1.22 -3.25
C ALA A 152 -12.99 1.59 -3.65
N SER A 153 -12.14 1.76 -2.65
CA SER A 153 -10.72 2.08 -2.75
C SER A 153 -9.89 1.12 -1.89
N LEU A 154 -8.55 1.22 -1.94
CA LEU A 154 -7.69 0.47 -1.03
C LEU A 154 -7.94 0.81 0.45
N ALA A 155 -8.37 2.04 0.76
CA ALA A 155 -8.68 2.47 2.12
C ALA A 155 -9.88 1.72 2.73
N ASP A 156 -10.71 1.08 1.89
CA ASP A 156 -11.85 0.29 2.34
C ASP A 156 -11.47 -1.16 2.71
N LEU A 157 -10.27 -1.63 2.32
CA LEU A 157 -9.84 -3.01 2.57
C LEU A 157 -9.93 -3.40 4.06
N PRO A 158 -9.46 -2.59 5.03
CA PRO A 158 -9.53 -2.96 6.44
C PRO A 158 -10.95 -3.16 6.98
N ARG A 159 -11.95 -2.56 6.32
CA ARG A 159 -13.37 -2.71 6.68
C ARG A 159 -14.05 -3.86 5.95
N ARG A 160 -13.46 -4.36 4.86
CA ARG A 160 -14.08 -5.35 3.96
C ARG A 160 -13.43 -6.72 4.05
N LEU A 161 -12.17 -6.80 4.46
CA LEU A 161 -11.43 -8.04 4.64
C LEU A 161 -11.27 -8.35 6.13
N ARG A 162 -11.24 -9.64 6.46
CA ARG A 162 -10.77 -10.12 7.76
C ARG A 162 -9.26 -10.12 7.74
N TRP A 163 -8.61 -9.30 8.55
CA TRP A 163 -7.16 -9.17 8.49
C TRP A 163 -6.52 -9.24 9.87
N GLY A 164 -5.29 -9.75 9.91
CA GLY A 164 -4.44 -9.78 11.09
C GLY A 164 -3.35 -8.71 11.02
N GLU A 165 -2.95 -8.22 12.18
CA GLU A 165 -1.94 -7.16 12.32
C GLU A 165 -0.57 -7.74 12.68
N VAL A 166 0.49 -7.16 12.11
CA VAL A 166 1.85 -7.23 12.65
C VAL A 166 2.36 -5.81 12.82
N SER A 167 2.53 -5.38 14.06
CA SER A 167 2.90 -4.00 14.36
C SER A 167 4.38 -3.71 14.14
N ALA A 168 4.73 -2.44 13.93
CA ALA A 168 6.13 -1.99 13.83
C ALA A 168 7.00 -2.41 15.04
N SER A 169 6.42 -2.44 16.25
CA SER A 169 7.12 -2.91 17.44
C SER A 169 7.38 -4.42 17.41
N GLU A 170 6.45 -5.21 16.88
CA GLU A 170 6.63 -6.65 16.71
C GLU A 170 7.71 -6.98 15.68
N PHE A 171 7.75 -6.25 14.55
CA PHE A 171 8.85 -6.38 13.59
C PHE A 171 10.20 -6.06 14.24
N SER A 172 10.26 -4.98 15.02
CA SER A 172 11.48 -4.56 15.73
C SER A 172 11.96 -5.63 16.72
N GLN A 173 11.06 -6.31 17.43
CA GLN A 173 11.40 -7.43 18.32
C GLN A 173 12.04 -8.62 17.57
N HIS A 174 11.72 -8.77 16.28
CA HIS A 174 12.32 -9.78 15.40
C HIS A 174 13.55 -9.25 14.64
N GLY A 175 14.05 -8.06 14.98
CA GLY A 175 15.21 -7.44 14.32
C GLY A 175 14.92 -6.95 12.89
N ILE A 176 13.65 -6.68 12.58
CA ILE A 176 13.21 -6.23 11.25
C ILE A 176 12.88 -4.73 11.34
N SER A 177 13.62 -3.91 10.59
CA SER A 177 13.32 -2.48 10.41
C SER A 177 11.99 -2.30 9.69
N PHE A 178 11.21 -1.28 10.05
CA PHE A 178 9.90 -1.00 9.44
C PHE A 178 9.99 -0.14 8.17
N ASP A 179 11.19 0.21 7.70
CA ASP A 179 11.39 1.03 6.51
C ASP A 179 11.00 0.35 5.19
N PHE A 180 10.58 -0.92 5.23
CA PHE A 180 10.09 -1.65 4.06
C PHE A 180 8.77 -1.11 3.49
N VAL A 181 7.96 -0.40 4.29
CA VAL A 181 6.73 0.27 3.81
C VAL A 181 6.98 1.65 3.19
N GLU A 182 8.22 2.15 3.24
CA GLU A 182 8.55 3.47 2.69
C GLU A 182 8.38 3.51 1.17
N THR A 183 7.74 4.57 0.69
CA THR A 183 7.53 4.82 -0.74
C THR A 183 8.48 5.89 -1.26
N VAL A 184 8.98 5.72 -2.49
CA VAL A 184 9.75 6.76 -3.17
C VAL A 184 8.80 7.85 -3.64
N ARG A 185 8.81 8.98 -2.94
CA ARG A 185 8.11 10.20 -3.37
C ARG A 185 8.83 10.81 -4.56
N GLY A 186 8.08 11.36 -5.50
CA GLY A 186 8.62 11.97 -6.71
C GLY A 186 9.39 13.26 -6.44
N THR A 187 10.62 13.21 -5.92
CA THR A 187 11.66 14.22 -6.14
C THR A 187 13.06 13.60 -6.02
N LYS A 188 13.90 13.90 -7.02
CA LYS A 188 15.30 13.47 -7.23
C LYS A 188 15.61 12.03 -6.86
N ALA A 189 15.23 11.12 -7.77
CA ALA A 189 16.03 9.92 -8.02
C ALA A 189 17.51 10.34 -7.99
N HIS A 190 18.28 9.81 -7.04
CA HIS A 190 19.73 9.94 -7.07
C HIS A 190 20.19 9.20 -8.32
N ALA A 191 20.30 9.94 -9.42
CA ALA A 191 20.96 9.48 -10.63
C ALA A 191 22.45 9.42 -10.33
N GLY A 192 22.87 8.37 -9.61
CA GLY A 192 24.22 7.88 -9.72
C GLY A 192 24.40 7.39 -11.16
N PRO A 193 25.48 7.76 -11.86
CA PRO A 193 25.68 7.34 -13.24
C PRO A 193 25.71 5.82 -13.30
N LEU A 194 24.84 5.24 -14.13
CA LEU A 194 25.00 3.88 -14.62
C LEU A 194 26.35 3.85 -15.33
N GLY A 195 27.32 3.15 -14.74
CA GLY A 195 28.70 3.13 -15.19
C GLY A 195 28.83 2.70 -16.66
N GLY A 196 29.15 3.67 -17.51
CA GLY A 196 29.69 3.49 -18.86
C GLY A 196 30.89 4.42 -18.99
N GLY A 197 32.03 3.89 -19.42
CA GLY A 197 33.35 4.45 -19.17
C GLY A 197 33.70 5.80 -19.83
N ALA A 198 34.70 6.43 -19.19
CA ALA A 198 35.71 7.36 -19.70
C ALA A 198 35.27 8.62 -20.46
N ALA A 199 35.45 9.80 -19.84
CA ALA A 199 36.53 10.76 -20.17
C ALA A 199 36.27 12.14 -19.50
N ALA A 200 37.36 12.80 -19.13
CA ALA A 200 37.43 14.03 -18.35
C ALA A 200 37.07 15.30 -19.14
N GLY A 201 36.69 16.37 -18.42
CA GLY A 201 36.69 17.74 -18.93
C GLY A 201 35.95 18.73 -18.03
N ALA A 202 36.70 19.58 -17.32
CA ALA A 202 36.19 20.65 -16.46
C ALA A 202 35.66 21.87 -17.24
N THR A 203 34.68 22.59 -16.69
CA THR A 203 34.70 24.04 -16.34
C THR A 203 33.31 24.51 -15.89
N GLY A 204 33.28 25.51 -15.01
CA GLY A 204 32.16 25.82 -14.13
C GLY A 204 31.07 26.77 -14.65
N GLY A 205 30.19 27.16 -13.72
CA GLY A 205 29.15 28.16 -13.93
C GLY A 205 28.07 28.11 -12.87
N VAL A 206 28.07 29.08 -11.96
CA VAL A 206 26.99 29.38 -11.00
C VAL A 206 25.88 30.13 -11.74
N SER A 207 24.63 29.71 -11.60
CA SER A 207 23.47 30.62 -11.57
C SER A 207 22.25 29.93 -10.97
N GLY A 208 21.56 30.67 -10.10
CA GLY A 208 20.33 30.24 -9.44
C GLY A 208 19.11 30.27 -10.36
N GLY A 209 18.01 29.73 -9.85
CA GLY A 209 16.70 29.81 -10.49
C GLY A 209 15.62 29.27 -9.56
N ALA A 210 14.89 30.18 -8.93
CA ALA A 210 13.58 29.92 -8.38
C ALA A 210 12.61 29.49 -9.51
N THR A 211 11.64 28.64 -9.18
CA THR A 211 10.32 28.39 -9.84
C THR A 211 9.93 26.97 -9.41
N GLY A 212 8.71 26.64 -9.02
CA GLY A 212 7.42 27.31 -9.01
C GLY A 212 6.46 26.15 -8.78
N GLY A 213 6.04 25.93 -7.53
CA GLY A 213 5.09 24.87 -7.20
C GLY A 213 3.74 25.24 -7.77
N SER A 214 3.28 24.50 -8.78
CA SER A 214 1.97 24.70 -9.40
C SER A 214 0.87 24.37 -8.39
N THR A 215 -0.14 25.24 -8.33
CA THR A 215 -1.30 25.19 -7.42
C THR A 215 -2.17 23.93 -7.57
N GLU A 216 -1.93 23.08 -8.57
CA GLU A 216 -2.62 21.81 -8.80
C GLU A 216 -2.13 20.67 -7.88
N ASP A 217 -0.83 20.61 -7.57
CA ASP A 217 -0.29 19.63 -6.60
C ASP A 217 -0.84 19.90 -5.19
N MET A 218 -1.37 21.10 -4.95
CA MET A 218 -2.02 21.49 -3.70
C MET A 218 -3.46 20.95 -3.63
N ALA A 219 -4.16 20.76 -4.75
CA ALA A 219 -5.56 20.35 -4.77
C ALA A 219 -5.75 18.83 -4.57
N GLU A 220 -4.91 17.99 -5.18
CA GLU A 220 -4.88 16.54 -4.87
C GLU A 220 -4.47 16.29 -3.41
N ASN A 221 -3.47 17.05 -2.93
CA ASN A 221 -2.96 16.96 -1.57
C ASN A 221 -3.98 17.47 -0.51
N MET A 222 -4.85 18.41 -0.87
CA MET A 222 -5.92 18.90 0.02
C MET A 222 -7.08 17.89 0.13
N THR A 223 -7.36 17.12 -0.93
CA THR A 223 -8.45 16.12 -0.92
C THR A 223 -8.08 14.89 -0.09
N GLU A 224 -6.83 14.41 -0.19
CA GLU A 224 -6.32 13.32 0.65
C GLU A 224 -6.17 13.74 2.11
N ASN A 225 -5.66 14.95 2.39
CA ASN A 225 -5.50 15.42 3.78
C ASN A 225 -6.81 15.89 4.44
N MET A 226 -7.80 16.44 3.71
CA MET A 226 -9.11 16.76 4.29
C MET A 226 -9.90 15.50 4.64
N THR A 227 -9.83 14.46 3.80
CA THR A 227 -10.45 13.17 4.11
C THR A 227 -9.80 12.52 5.34
N ARG A 228 -8.47 12.66 5.48
CA ARG A 228 -7.69 12.19 6.64
C ARG A 228 -8.02 12.98 7.92
N GLY A 229 -8.12 14.31 7.84
CA GLY A 229 -8.44 15.17 8.99
C GLY A 229 -9.89 15.09 9.49
N MET A 230 -10.87 14.95 8.59
CA MET A 230 -12.29 14.84 8.98
C MET A 230 -12.63 13.50 9.66
N MET A 231 -11.98 12.40 9.26
CA MET A 231 -12.15 11.09 9.91
C MET A 231 -11.56 11.08 11.32
N GLN A 232 -10.44 11.77 11.53
CA GLN A 232 -9.73 11.83 12.81
C GLN A 232 -10.48 12.71 13.82
N GLY A 233 -10.98 13.88 13.40
CA GLY A 233 -11.80 14.76 14.24
C GLY A 233 -13.17 14.19 14.61
N ALA A 234 -13.79 13.38 13.74
CA ALA A 234 -15.07 12.74 14.02
C ALA A 234 -14.92 11.51 14.94
N ALA A 235 -13.81 10.77 14.85
CA ALA A 235 -13.53 9.63 15.72
C ALA A 235 -13.17 10.09 17.14
N GLU A 236 -12.29 11.09 17.29
CA GLU A 236 -11.87 11.60 18.61
C GLU A 236 -13.02 12.33 19.34
N GLY A 237 -13.82 13.13 18.62
CA GLY A 237 -14.96 13.85 19.21
C GLY A 237 -16.16 12.96 19.58
N ALA A 238 -16.36 11.84 18.89
CA ALA A 238 -17.44 10.90 19.21
C ALA A 238 -17.08 9.97 20.39
N THR A 239 -15.81 9.60 20.55
CA THR A 239 -15.39 8.79 21.69
C THR A 239 -15.42 9.57 23.00
N GLU A 240 -14.98 10.83 23.05
CA GLU A 240 -15.03 11.64 24.29
C GLU A 240 -16.47 11.93 24.76
N SER A 241 -17.39 12.20 23.82
CA SER A 241 -18.79 12.48 24.14
C SER A 241 -19.57 11.27 24.67
N ILE A 242 -19.20 10.03 24.27
CA ILE A 242 -19.98 8.82 24.57
C ILE A 242 -19.51 8.14 25.87
N THR A 243 -18.22 8.24 26.22
CA THR A 243 -17.71 7.60 27.46
C THR A 243 -17.99 8.38 28.75
N GLU A 244 -18.15 9.71 28.72
CA GLU A 244 -18.40 10.49 29.95
C GLU A 244 -19.87 10.89 30.16
N GLY A 245 -20.68 11.05 29.10
CA GLY A 245 -22.04 11.62 29.21
C GLY A 245 -23.18 10.62 29.51
N ILE A 246 -23.03 9.34 29.16
CA ILE A 246 -24.13 8.37 29.23
C ILE A 246 -24.30 7.70 30.61
N PRO A 247 -23.23 7.37 31.38
CA PRO A 247 -23.41 6.70 32.67
C PRO A 247 -24.06 7.58 33.75
N GLN A 248 -23.90 8.90 33.70
CA GLN A 248 -24.45 9.83 34.70
C GLN A 248 -25.93 10.16 34.44
N GLY A 249 -26.34 10.38 33.17
CA GLY A 249 -27.73 10.68 32.82
C GLY A 249 -28.70 9.51 33.03
N MET A 250 -28.27 8.27 32.77
CA MET A 250 -29.14 7.09 32.95
C MET A 250 -29.33 6.71 34.43
N ALA A 251 -28.39 7.02 35.31
CA ALA A 251 -28.51 6.75 36.74
C ALA A 251 -29.46 7.71 37.47
N GLU A 252 -29.61 8.95 36.99
CA GLU A 252 -30.58 9.91 37.54
C GLU A 252 -32.01 9.67 37.04
N MET A 253 -32.15 9.25 35.77
CA MET A 253 -33.44 8.94 35.16
C MET A 253 -34.12 7.71 35.80
N TRP A 254 -33.34 6.68 36.18
CA TRP A 254 -33.90 5.50 36.86
C TRP A 254 -34.37 5.79 38.29
N ARG A 255 -33.76 6.72 39.03
CA ARG A 255 -34.19 7.05 40.41
C ARG A 255 -35.53 7.79 40.45
N ALA A 256 -35.83 8.61 39.44
CA ALA A 256 -37.09 9.34 39.35
C ALA A 256 -38.29 8.42 39.08
N GLU A 257 -38.09 7.35 38.32
CA GLU A 257 -39.17 6.46 37.88
C GLU A 257 -39.61 5.45 38.95
N THR A 258 -38.71 5.09 39.88
CA THR A 258 -39.04 4.23 41.03
C THR A 258 -39.80 4.91 42.18
N GLN A 259 -39.93 6.24 42.20
CA GLN A 259 -40.68 6.96 43.23
C GLN A 259 -42.16 7.23 42.86
N SER A 260 -42.59 6.90 41.64
CA SER A 260 -43.99 7.10 41.19
C SER A 260 -44.87 5.84 41.28
N ILE A 261 -44.34 4.70 41.74
CA ILE A 261 -45.08 3.42 41.83
C ILE A 261 -45.03 2.84 43.25
N ARG A 262 -45.41 3.66 44.24
CA ARG A 262 -45.93 3.19 45.54
C ARG A 262 -47.10 4.07 45.96
N VAL A 263 -48.30 3.61 45.62
CA VAL A 263 -49.53 3.80 46.39
C VAL A 263 -49.79 2.49 47.12
#